data_AF-A0A7V2UE20-F1
#
_entry.id   AF-A0A7V2UE20-F1
#
_cell.length_a   1.000
_cell.length_b   1.000
_cell.length_c   1.000
_cell.angle_alpha   90.00
_cell.angle_beta   90.00
_cell.angle_gamma   90.00
#
_symmetry.space_group_name_H-M   'P 1'
#
loop_
_entity.id
_entity.type
_entity.pdbx_description
1 polymer ?
#
loop_
_entity_poly.entity_id
_entity_poly.type
_entity_poly.pdbx_seq_one_letter_code
_entity_poly.pdbx_strand_id
1 'polypeptide(L)'
;MKRVFFHTSTGKPVLAQVVHLPESDEVGRGGRYLAHAFIFPPEVATVVAAALSSIFQTTHFVTTIAEALRLGDMRTGDIPPTTLPLTDDARYRVTEAQRWHPDHLKRLTLLALRAEGLRRERRTLAVIGSPEDALRTLSAALLAVPPTAAALCSFDTYFDHCNPIALYYWAVGLQAETADPRFIAVDARCRKVLGQIPDTPATAYERWALACIASGNLTALAAHKQLAFNLCEWLEGRRSTPPPVAAEEQELVLSVFGLNSPHVRERLRSRLVQRLSPALAERVFPRLCPRMASPDLLAQLRRGLNSHTLLDELYAAYAAERFSAPSRIEIQELRQALTHSDHRGLRLLLASWLGDKERVRKELSRADDAEYPRLVEVALQAGTADPEALLVPGRAEAFLDAYFPAVSPQKVELVPLTQALLRHGEHSSLPRLATLVPGRPAKELRRLAKLLRGLPGEARALQRGVDQALANLPPSPGLLGPLRRLFRPAHEATGRSGSGAPGRRRRT
;
A
#
# COMPACT_ATOMS: atom_id res chain seq x y z
N MET A 1 -30.03 -2.63 40.64
CA MET A 1 -30.98 -3.36 39.76
C MET A 1 -30.21 -4.15 38.70
N LYS A 2 -30.58 -5.39 38.38
CA LYS A 2 -29.82 -6.23 37.44
C LYS A 2 -30.22 -5.93 35.98
N ARG A 3 -29.23 -5.81 35.10
CA ARG A 3 -29.40 -5.60 33.66
C ARG A 3 -28.63 -6.66 32.88
N VAL A 4 -29.25 -7.22 31.86
CA VAL A 4 -28.70 -8.32 31.08
C VAL A 4 -28.81 -7.99 29.59
N PHE A 5 -27.75 -8.26 28.84
CA PHE A 5 -27.72 -8.16 27.39
C PHE A 5 -27.11 -9.43 26.79
N PHE A 6 -27.82 -10.05 25.84
CA PHE A 6 -27.34 -11.21 25.11
C PHE A 6 -28.04 -11.34 23.76
N HIS A 7 -27.61 -12.32 22.96
CA HIS A 7 -28.27 -12.72 21.74
C HIS A 7 -28.82 -14.13 21.86
N THR A 8 -30.00 -14.38 21.31
CA THR A 8 -30.53 -15.74 21.18
C THR A 8 -29.76 -16.54 20.14
N SER A 9 -29.99 -17.86 20.07
CA SER A 9 -29.47 -18.72 19.00
C SER A 9 -29.93 -18.31 17.60
N THR A 10 -31.07 -17.60 17.51
CA THR A 10 -31.61 -17.02 16.27
C THR A 10 -31.08 -15.62 15.97
N GLY A 11 -30.11 -15.11 16.75
CA GLY A 11 -29.49 -13.81 16.55
C GLY A 11 -30.33 -12.62 17.02
N LYS A 12 -31.41 -12.84 17.77
CA LYS A 12 -32.23 -11.75 18.32
C LYS A 12 -31.51 -11.09 19.50
N PRO A 13 -31.32 -9.76 19.50
CA PRO A 13 -30.83 -9.05 20.68
C PRO A 13 -31.90 -9.10 21.77
N VAL A 14 -31.46 -9.35 23.01
CA VAL A 14 -32.31 -9.35 24.19
C VAL A 14 -31.71 -8.42 25.23
N LEU A 15 -32.50 -7.44 25.68
CA LEU A 15 -32.18 -6.58 26.81
C LEU A 15 -33.18 -6.84 27.91
N ALA A 16 -32.71 -7.26 29.08
CA ALA A 16 -33.56 -7.57 30.21
C ALA A 16 -33.18 -6.75 31.44
N GLN A 17 -34.20 -6.36 32.20
CA GLN A 17 -34.06 -5.80 33.53
C GLN A 17 -34.70 -6.74 34.52
N VAL A 18 -33.94 -7.08 35.56
CA VAL A 18 -34.36 -8.02 36.61
C VAL A 18 -34.37 -7.30 37.95
N VAL A 19 -35.51 -7.40 38.65
CA VAL A 19 -35.73 -6.83 39.98
C VAL A 19 -36.09 -7.92 40.96
N HIS A 20 -35.66 -7.74 42.21
CA HIS A 20 -36.10 -8.56 43.32
C HIS A 20 -37.50 -8.11 43.75
N LEU A 21 -38.41 -9.07 43.94
CA LEU A 21 -39.73 -8.81 44.50
C LEU A 21 -39.67 -9.00 46.02
N PRO A 22 -40.15 -8.02 46.82
CA PRO A 22 -40.05 -8.08 48.28
C PRO A 22 -40.94 -9.17 48.89
N GLU A 23 -41.92 -9.65 48.15
CA GLU A 23 -42.86 -10.70 48.56
C GLU A 23 -42.19 -12.07 48.58
N SER A 24 -42.46 -12.85 49.62
CA SER A 24 -42.18 -14.29 49.63
C SER A 24 -43.15 -15.05 48.71
N ASP A 25 -42.80 -16.30 48.38
CA ASP A 25 -43.74 -17.25 47.78
C ASP A 25 -44.78 -17.73 48.80
N GLU A 26 -45.75 -18.55 48.35
CA GLU A 26 -46.81 -19.12 49.19
C GLU A 26 -46.30 -19.99 50.35
N VAL A 27 -45.02 -20.36 50.33
CA VAL A 27 -44.33 -21.19 51.34
C VAL A 27 -43.36 -20.35 52.19
N GLY A 28 -43.38 -19.03 52.05
CA GLY A 28 -42.55 -18.10 52.82
C GLY A 28 -41.10 -17.97 52.32
N ARG A 29 -40.75 -18.60 51.19
CA ARG A 29 -39.41 -18.48 50.59
C ARG A 29 -39.26 -17.16 49.85
N GLY A 30 -38.20 -16.42 50.18
CA GLY A 30 -37.81 -15.23 49.42
C GLY A 30 -37.15 -15.59 48.08
N GLY A 31 -36.57 -14.59 47.41
CA GLY A 31 -35.86 -14.81 46.15
C GLY A 31 -36.78 -14.90 44.92
N ARG A 32 -37.94 -14.24 44.98
CA ARG A 32 -38.77 -14.02 43.79
C ARG A 32 -38.17 -12.88 42.98
N TYR A 33 -38.09 -13.07 41.67
CA TYR A 33 -37.58 -12.07 40.74
C TYR A 33 -38.58 -11.83 39.62
N LEU A 34 -38.66 -10.58 39.17
CA LEU A 34 -39.37 -10.20 37.96
C LEU A 34 -38.36 -9.77 36.91
N ALA A 35 -38.44 -10.39 35.73
CA ALA A 35 -37.62 -10.04 34.57
C ALA A 35 -38.53 -9.47 33.48
N HIS A 36 -38.25 -8.25 33.03
CA HIS A 36 -38.86 -7.66 31.86
C HIS A 36 -37.82 -7.55 30.75
N ALA A 37 -38.12 -8.08 29.57
CA ALA A 37 -37.18 -8.17 28.47
C ALA A 37 -37.75 -7.60 27.18
N PHE A 38 -36.95 -6.80 26.49
CA PHE A 38 -37.18 -6.43 25.10
C PHE A 38 -36.42 -7.38 24.20
N ILE A 39 -37.14 -8.00 23.27
CA ILE A 39 -36.59 -8.92 22.27
C ILE A 39 -36.73 -8.25 20.91
N PHE A 40 -35.62 -7.97 20.26
CA PHE A 40 -35.60 -7.26 18.99
C PHE A 40 -35.49 -8.23 17.81
N PRO A 41 -36.00 -7.85 16.63
CA PRO A 41 -35.69 -8.55 15.39
C PRO A 41 -34.16 -8.55 15.11
N PRO A 42 -33.59 -9.60 14.48
CA PRO A 42 -32.16 -9.66 14.20
C PRO A 42 -31.65 -8.50 13.33
N GLU A 43 -32.50 -7.94 12.47
CA GLU A 43 -32.16 -6.91 11.48
C GLU A 43 -31.76 -5.59 12.13
N VAL A 44 -32.20 -5.33 13.36
CA VAL A 44 -31.89 -4.10 14.12
C VAL A 44 -30.77 -4.29 15.15
N ALA A 45 -30.08 -5.43 15.15
CA ALA A 45 -29.07 -5.76 16.16
C ALA A 45 -27.96 -4.71 16.29
N THR A 46 -27.50 -4.15 15.18
CA THR A 46 -26.47 -3.09 15.17
C THR A 46 -26.98 -1.77 15.76
N VAL A 47 -28.24 -1.43 15.51
CA VAL A 47 -28.88 -0.22 16.07
C VAL A 47 -29.09 -0.38 17.57
N VAL A 48 -29.57 -1.56 18.00
CA VAL A 48 -29.70 -1.90 19.43
C VAL A 48 -28.35 -1.85 20.13
N ALA A 49 -27.30 -2.42 19.51
CA ALA A 49 -25.94 -2.38 20.03
C ALA A 49 -25.38 -0.96 20.20
N ALA A 50 -25.77 -0.02 19.33
CA ALA A 50 -25.40 1.39 19.42
C ALA A 50 -26.24 2.17 20.46
N ALA A 51 -27.41 1.66 20.86
CA ALA A 51 -28.31 2.32 21.80
C ALA A 51 -28.37 1.63 23.19
N LEU A 52 -27.53 0.63 23.46
CA LEU A 52 -27.62 -0.23 24.66
C LEU A 52 -27.82 0.54 25.96
N SER A 53 -26.96 1.53 26.22
CA SER A 53 -27.03 2.30 27.47
C SER A 53 -28.25 3.22 27.48
N SER A 54 -28.62 3.78 26.32
CA SER A 54 -29.80 4.63 26.18
C SER A 54 -31.09 3.86 26.46
N ILE A 55 -31.24 2.63 25.95
CA ILE A 55 -32.43 1.80 26.20
C ILE A 55 -32.63 1.58 27.71
N PHE A 56 -31.57 1.19 28.44
CA PHE A 56 -31.64 0.99 29.89
C PHE A 56 -31.91 2.26 30.71
N GLN A 57 -31.72 3.45 30.14
CA GLN A 57 -31.89 4.74 30.82
C GLN A 57 -33.23 5.41 30.49
N THR A 58 -33.70 5.27 29.25
CA THR A 58 -34.83 6.04 28.72
C THR A 58 -36.09 5.21 28.57
N THR A 59 -35.96 3.89 28.47
CA THR A 59 -37.11 3.00 28.29
C THR A 59 -37.67 2.56 29.63
N HIS A 60 -38.99 2.56 29.74
CA HIS A 60 -39.67 2.01 30.90
C HIS A 60 -39.60 0.48 30.87
N PHE A 61 -38.99 -0.09 31.89
CA PHE A 61 -39.04 -1.52 32.17
C PHE A 61 -39.97 -1.76 33.35
N VAL A 62 -40.81 -2.78 33.22
CA VAL A 62 -41.71 -3.22 34.29
C VAL A 62 -40.91 -3.64 35.51
N THR A 63 -41.33 -3.18 36.69
CA THR A 63 -40.68 -3.49 37.97
C THR A 63 -41.61 -4.13 38.99
N THR A 64 -42.91 -4.20 38.71
CA THR A 64 -43.90 -4.82 39.60
C THR A 64 -44.80 -5.79 38.85
N ILE A 65 -45.36 -6.77 39.58
CA ILE A 65 -46.34 -7.72 39.02
C ILE A 65 -47.60 -6.99 38.53
N ALA A 66 -48.05 -5.97 39.26
CA ALA A 66 -49.23 -5.18 38.88
C ALA A 66 -49.02 -4.43 37.55
N GLU A 67 -47.82 -3.91 37.28
CA GLU A 67 -47.47 -3.35 35.99
C GLU A 67 -47.47 -4.41 34.88
N ALA A 68 -46.89 -5.59 35.13
CA ALA A 68 -46.85 -6.68 34.16
C ALA A 68 -48.26 -7.13 33.75
N LEU A 69 -49.14 -7.33 34.73
CA LEU A 69 -50.53 -7.75 34.51
C LEU A 69 -51.37 -6.69 33.77
N ARG A 70 -51.03 -5.39 33.91
CA ARG A 70 -51.70 -4.32 33.15
C ARG A 70 -51.32 -4.31 31.67
N LEU A 71 -50.15 -4.84 31.32
CA LEU A 71 -49.66 -4.87 29.95
C LEU A 71 -50.04 -6.15 29.20
N GLY A 72 -50.23 -7.26 29.92
CA GLY A 72 -50.54 -8.56 29.33
C GLY A 72 -52.00 -8.74 28.94
N ASP A 73 -52.25 -9.43 27.82
CA ASP A 73 -53.57 -10.00 27.51
C ASP A 73 -53.78 -11.26 28.37
N MET A 74 -54.68 -11.19 29.35
CA MET A 74 -54.98 -12.31 30.26
C MET A 74 -55.52 -13.57 29.55
N ARG A 75 -55.99 -13.45 28.30
CA ARG A 75 -56.49 -14.58 27.50
C ARG A 75 -55.37 -15.31 26.78
N THR A 76 -54.36 -14.60 26.28
CA THR A 76 -53.26 -15.21 25.51
C THR A 76 -51.99 -15.38 26.34
N GLY A 77 -51.84 -14.62 27.43
CA GLY A 77 -50.62 -14.54 28.21
C GLY A 77 -49.53 -13.65 27.58
N ASP A 78 -49.84 -12.97 26.47
CA ASP A 78 -48.86 -12.18 25.73
C ASP A 78 -48.87 -10.71 26.14
N ILE A 79 -47.69 -10.10 26.11
CA ILE A 79 -47.53 -8.64 26.13
C ILE A 79 -47.39 -8.19 24.66
N PRO A 80 -48.22 -7.24 24.17
CA PRO A 80 -48.15 -6.79 22.79
C PRO A 80 -46.82 -6.11 22.48
N PRO A 81 -46.35 -6.15 21.21
CA PRO A 81 -45.11 -5.50 20.82
C PRO A 81 -45.21 -3.98 21.00
N THR A 82 -44.10 -3.36 21.38
CA THR A 82 -43.99 -1.90 21.53
C THR A 82 -42.92 -1.33 20.62
N THR A 83 -43.06 -0.05 20.26
CA THR A 83 -42.06 0.69 19.48
C THR A 83 -41.23 1.55 20.41
N LEU A 84 -39.90 1.41 20.34
CA LEU A 84 -38.98 2.17 21.17
C LEU A 84 -38.18 3.17 20.33
N PRO A 85 -38.08 4.44 20.74
CA PRO A 85 -37.16 5.38 20.12
C PRO A 85 -35.72 4.98 20.48
N LEU A 86 -34.96 4.50 19.51
CA LEU A 86 -33.54 4.20 19.69
C LEU A 86 -32.71 5.46 19.47
N THR A 87 -32.04 5.91 20.51
CA THR A 87 -31.10 7.04 20.45
C THR A 87 -29.67 6.51 20.62
N ASP A 88 -28.78 6.88 19.71
CA ASP A 88 -27.35 6.58 19.83
C ASP A 88 -26.79 7.11 21.15
N ASP A 89 -26.13 6.23 21.91
CA ASP A 89 -25.57 6.53 23.23
C ASP A 89 -24.09 6.99 23.15
N ALA A 90 -23.57 7.29 21.97
CA ALA A 90 -22.18 7.70 21.74
C ALA A 90 -21.70 8.79 22.71
N ARG A 91 -22.49 9.85 22.91
CA ARG A 91 -22.15 10.94 23.86
C ARG A 91 -21.99 10.42 25.29
N TYR A 92 -22.92 9.57 25.72
CA TYR A 92 -22.88 8.96 27.04
C TYR A 92 -21.65 8.05 27.20
N ARG A 93 -21.33 7.22 26.21
CA ARG A 93 -20.11 6.38 26.23
C ARG A 93 -18.85 7.22 26.30
N VAL A 94 -18.78 8.34 25.58
CA VAL A 94 -17.65 9.28 25.65
C VAL A 94 -17.53 9.85 27.05
N THR A 95 -18.63 10.32 27.66
CA THR A 95 -18.63 10.84 29.04
C THR A 95 -18.17 9.80 30.04
N GLU A 96 -18.64 8.56 29.94
CA GLU A 96 -18.19 7.49 30.84
C GLU A 96 -16.72 7.12 30.60
N ALA A 97 -16.24 7.11 29.36
CA ALA A 97 -14.85 6.82 29.04
C ALA A 97 -13.88 7.92 29.51
N GLN A 98 -14.26 9.20 29.43
CA GLN A 98 -13.45 10.34 29.92
C GLN A 98 -13.12 10.25 31.42
N ARG A 99 -13.92 9.50 32.18
CA ARG A 99 -13.73 9.29 33.62
C ARG A 99 -12.65 8.26 33.95
N TRP A 100 -12.14 7.55 32.96
CA TRP A 100 -11.09 6.54 33.11
C TRP A 100 -9.71 7.13 32.83
N HIS A 101 -8.71 6.68 33.58
CA HIS A 101 -7.32 6.94 33.20
C HIS A 101 -7.02 6.30 31.83
N PRO A 102 -6.32 6.97 30.90
CA PRO A 102 -6.11 6.48 29.54
C PRO A 102 -5.55 5.05 29.47
N ASP A 103 -4.61 4.69 30.35
CA ASP A 103 -4.01 3.34 30.35
C ASP A 103 -5.00 2.24 30.72
N HIS A 104 -5.89 2.50 31.67
CA HIS A 104 -6.93 1.54 32.03
C HIS A 104 -8.04 1.50 30.98
N LEU A 105 -8.36 2.63 30.35
CA LEU A 105 -9.32 2.68 29.23
C LEU A 105 -8.80 1.89 28.02
N LYS A 106 -7.51 1.99 27.70
CA LYS A 106 -6.86 1.18 26.65
C LYS A 106 -7.00 -0.31 26.93
N ARG A 107 -6.69 -0.76 28.15
CA ARG A 107 -6.82 -2.18 28.56
C ARG A 107 -8.28 -2.66 28.49
N LEU A 108 -9.21 -1.86 29.01
CA LEU A 108 -10.63 -2.17 28.96
C LEU A 108 -11.15 -2.25 27.52
N THR A 109 -10.70 -1.33 26.66
CA THR A 109 -11.02 -1.31 25.23
C THR A 109 -10.52 -2.57 24.53
N LEU A 110 -9.27 -2.99 24.78
CA LEU A 110 -8.74 -4.22 24.19
C LEU A 110 -9.53 -5.46 24.63
N LEU A 111 -9.94 -5.53 25.90
CA LEU A 111 -10.78 -6.62 26.39
C LEU A 111 -12.14 -6.69 25.70
N ALA A 112 -12.72 -5.55 25.36
CA ALA A 112 -13.97 -5.48 24.62
C ALA A 112 -13.79 -5.86 23.14
N LEU A 113 -12.74 -5.33 22.49
CA LEU A 113 -12.43 -5.67 21.09
C LEU A 113 -12.04 -7.15 20.90
N ARG A 114 -11.51 -7.79 21.95
CA ARG A 114 -11.10 -9.21 21.95
C ARG A 114 -12.15 -10.14 22.56
N ALA A 115 -13.42 -9.71 22.66
CA ALA A 115 -14.49 -10.52 23.26
C ALA A 115 -14.59 -11.94 22.66
N GLU A 116 -14.35 -12.10 21.35
CA GLU A 116 -14.34 -13.43 20.73
C GLU A 116 -13.21 -14.33 21.24
N GLY A 117 -12.01 -13.78 21.41
CA GLY A 117 -10.85 -14.49 21.95
C GLY A 117 -11.08 -14.92 23.39
N LEU A 118 -11.59 -14.00 24.22
CA LEU A 118 -11.97 -14.30 25.61
C LEU A 118 -13.00 -15.43 25.68
N ARG A 119 -14.00 -15.43 24.79
CA ARG A 119 -14.96 -16.52 24.70
C ARG A 119 -14.32 -17.87 24.37
N ARG A 120 -13.40 -17.91 23.40
CA ARG A 120 -12.66 -19.14 23.04
C ARG A 120 -11.83 -19.66 24.21
N GLU A 121 -11.23 -18.76 24.97
CA GLU A 121 -10.44 -19.07 26.18
C GLU A 121 -11.31 -19.33 27.43
N ARG A 122 -12.64 -19.20 27.34
CA ARG A 122 -13.58 -19.25 28.47
C ARG A 122 -13.21 -18.27 29.60
N ARG A 123 -12.75 -17.09 29.21
CA ARG A 123 -12.47 -15.97 30.12
C ARG A 123 -13.59 -14.94 30.06
N THR A 124 -13.82 -14.29 31.20
CA THR A 124 -14.92 -13.34 31.40
C THR A 124 -14.41 -12.13 32.19
N LEU A 125 -14.94 -10.95 31.90
CA LEU A 125 -14.68 -9.78 32.74
C LEU A 125 -15.50 -9.85 34.02
N ALA A 126 -14.83 -9.81 35.18
CA ALA A 126 -15.50 -9.63 36.47
C ALA A 126 -15.48 -8.15 36.84
N VAL A 127 -16.61 -7.48 36.65
CA VAL A 127 -16.77 -6.05 36.95
C VAL A 127 -17.23 -5.92 38.40
N ILE A 128 -16.32 -5.53 39.28
CA ILE A 128 -16.53 -5.50 40.73
C ILE A 128 -17.14 -4.15 41.11
N GLY A 129 -18.35 -4.16 41.66
CA GLY A 129 -19.06 -2.94 42.06
C GLY A 129 -20.58 -3.12 42.11
N SER A 130 -21.31 -2.01 42.20
CA SER A 130 -22.77 -2.04 42.07
C SER A 130 -23.19 -2.40 40.64
N PRO A 131 -24.41 -2.92 40.41
CA PRO A 131 -24.92 -3.14 39.05
C PRO A 131 -24.90 -1.87 38.17
N GLU A 132 -25.07 -0.70 38.77
CA GLU A 132 -24.97 0.60 38.11
C GLU A 132 -23.52 0.96 37.75
N ASP A 133 -22.55 0.68 38.63
CA ASP A 133 -21.12 0.82 38.30
C ASP A 133 -20.71 -0.11 37.17
N ALA A 134 -21.23 -1.35 37.16
CA ALA A 134 -20.99 -2.32 36.11
C ALA A 134 -21.51 -1.80 34.76
N LEU A 135 -22.75 -1.31 34.69
CA LEU A 135 -23.28 -0.74 33.45
C LEU A 135 -22.44 0.44 32.93
N ARG A 136 -22.01 1.36 33.80
CA ARG A 136 -21.13 2.48 33.42
C ARG A 136 -19.80 2.01 32.86
N THR A 137 -19.17 1.02 33.50
CA THR A 137 -17.92 0.40 33.06
C THR A 137 -18.07 -0.25 31.68
N LEU A 138 -19.15 -1.00 31.47
CA LEU A 138 -19.45 -1.64 30.19
C LEU A 138 -19.71 -0.60 29.09
N SER A 139 -20.37 0.51 29.43
CA SER A 139 -20.59 1.61 28.49
C SER A 139 -19.27 2.23 28.01
N ALA A 140 -18.31 2.42 28.92
CA ALA A 140 -16.96 2.87 28.56
C ALA A 140 -16.21 1.83 27.71
N ALA A 141 -16.31 0.53 28.06
CA ALA A 141 -15.68 -0.56 27.30
C ALA A 141 -16.19 -0.65 25.86
N LEU A 142 -17.49 -0.45 25.67
CA LEU A 142 -18.17 -0.50 24.36
C LEU A 142 -18.00 0.77 23.52
N LEU A 143 -17.24 1.77 23.98
CA LEU A 143 -16.95 2.99 23.22
C LEU A 143 -16.37 2.65 21.85
N ALA A 144 -15.27 1.88 21.84
CA ALA A 144 -14.52 1.54 20.64
C ALA A 144 -15.09 0.33 19.88
N VAL A 145 -16.02 -0.42 20.46
CA VAL A 145 -16.54 -1.65 19.84
C VAL A 145 -17.44 -1.27 18.65
N PRO A 146 -17.10 -1.71 17.42
CA PRO A 146 -17.98 -1.53 16.27
C PRO A 146 -19.33 -2.21 16.51
N PRO A 147 -20.46 -1.60 16.13
CA PRO A 147 -21.78 -2.21 16.28
C PRO A 147 -21.88 -3.65 15.78
N THR A 148 -21.18 -3.99 14.69
CA THR A 148 -21.13 -5.36 14.16
C THR A 148 -20.45 -6.38 15.06
N ALA A 149 -19.57 -5.94 15.97
CA ALA A 149 -18.85 -6.81 16.92
C ALA A 149 -19.48 -6.82 18.32
N ALA A 150 -20.36 -5.87 18.62
CA ALA A 150 -20.98 -5.71 19.93
C ALA A 150 -21.83 -6.92 20.38
N ALA A 151 -22.29 -7.75 19.43
CA ALA A 151 -23.01 -8.99 19.75
C ALA A 151 -22.20 -9.99 20.57
N LEU A 152 -20.86 -9.90 20.49
CA LEU A 152 -19.94 -10.73 21.27
C LEU A 152 -19.75 -10.23 22.71
N CYS A 153 -20.18 -8.99 23.00
CA CYS A 153 -20.03 -8.34 24.30
C CYS A 153 -21.29 -8.51 25.15
N SER A 154 -21.77 -9.75 25.32
CA SER A 154 -22.89 -10.04 26.22
C SER A 154 -22.51 -9.77 27.67
N PHE A 155 -23.49 -9.36 28.49
CA PHE A 155 -23.22 -9.09 29.89
C PHE A 155 -24.40 -9.33 30.82
N ASP A 156 -24.06 -9.51 32.10
CA ASP A 156 -24.98 -9.54 33.23
C ASP A 156 -24.41 -8.64 34.34
N THR A 157 -25.06 -7.52 34.67
CA THR A 157 -24.52 -6.58 35.66
C THR A 157 -24.63 -7.07 37.11
N TYR A 158 -25.23 -8.24 37.35
CA TYR A 158 -25.32 -8.84 38.69
C TYR A 158 -25.39 -10.37 38.60
N PHE A 159 -24.24 -11.02 38.69
CA PHE A 159 -24.03 -12.46 38.52
C PHE A 159 -23.61 -13.13 39.83
N ASP A 160 -24.37 -12.89 40.89
CA ASP A 160 -24.09 -13.46 42.20
C ASP A 160 -24.59 -14.91 42.30
N HIS A 161 -23.80 -15.79 42.91
CA HIS A 161 -24.08 -17.23 43.07
C HIS A 161 -24.47 -18.00 41.79
N CYS A 162 -24.19 -17.45 40.61
CA CYS A 162 -24.50 -18.08 39.32
C CYS A 162 -23.34 -18.95 38.84
N ASN A 163 -23.62 -19.97 38.02
CA ASN A 163 -22.59 -20.86 37.46
C ASN A 163 -22.05 -20.31 36.12
N PRO A 164 -20.79 -19.80 36.07
CA PRO A 164 -20.22 -19.23 34.85
C PRO A 164 -19.89 -20.28 33.78
N ILE A 165 -19.88 -21.57 34.12
CA ILE A 165 -19.67 -22.67 33.16
C ILE A 165 -20.95 -22.92 32.36
N ALA A 166 -22.09 -22.89 33.03
CA ALA A 166 -23.38 -23.14 32.40
C ALA A 166 -23.89 -21.93 31.61
N LEU A 167 -23.53 -20.71 32.03
CA LEU A 167 -23.98 -19.45 31.44
C LEU A 167 -22.79 -18.55 31.14
N TYR A 168 -22.35 -18.54 29.89
CA TYR A 168 -21.24 -17.67 29.47
C TYR A 168 -21.75 -16.27 29.08
N TYR A 169 -21.22 -15.27 29.79
CA TYR A 169 -21.26 -13.86 29.39
C TYR A 169 -19.84 -13.36 29.19
N TRP A 170 -19.66 -12.42 28.26
CA TRP A 170 -18.37 -11.74 28.09
C TRP A 170 -17.99 -10.93 29.35
N ALA A 171 -18.97 -10.31 30.00
CA ALA A 171 -18.77 -9.61 31.26
C ALA A 171 -19.87 -9.91 32.28
N VAL A 172 -19.49 -9.99 33.55
CA VAL A 172 -20.39 -10.19 34.67
C VAL A 172 -20.10 -9.22 35.80
N GLY A 173 -21.13 -8.72 36.48
CA GLY A 173 -21.02 -7.89 37.66
C GLY A 173 -20.96 -8.72 38.93
N LEU A 174 -19.95 -8.48 39.78
CA LEU A 174 -19.76 -9.17 41.06
C LEU A 174 -19.71 -8.16 42.21
N GLN A 175 -20.18 -8.55 43.40
CA GLN A 175 -20.12 -7.69 44.59
C GLN A 175 -18.72 -7.65 45.23
N ALA A 176 -17.94 -8.71 45.06
CA ALA A 176 -16.60 -8.86 45.62
C ALA A 176 -15.65 -9.48 44.60
N GLU A 177 -14.35 -9.36 44.86
CA GLU A 177 -13.31 -10.00 44.05
C GLU A 177 -13.44 -11.52 44.07
N THR A 178 -12.98 -12.15 42.99
CA THR A 178 -12.95 -13.61 42.86
C THR A 178 -11.53 -14.05 42.55
N ALA A 179 -11.10 -15.14 43.18
CA ALA A 179 -9.79 -15.76 42.94
C ALA A 179 -9.79 -16.69 41.71
N ASP A 180 -10.94 -16.87 41.04
CA ASP A 180 -11.05 -17.76 39.89
C ASP A 180 -10.31 -17.17 38.68
N PRO A 181 -9.30 -17.87 38.15
CA PRO A 181 -8.40 -17.37 37.09
C PRO A 181 -9.11 -17.12 35.74
N ARG A 182 -10.34 -17.61 35.57
CA ARG A 182 -11.15 -17.32 34.38
C ARG A 182 -11.64 -15.89 34.35
N PHE A 183 -11.69 -15.23 35.51
CA PHE A 183 -12.13 -13.84 35.59
C PHE A 183 -10.97 -12.88 35.43
N ILE A 184 -11.21 -11.85 34.63
CA ILE A 184 -10.34 -10.68 34.51
C ILE A 184 -11.02 -9.59 35.32
N ALA A 185 -10.45 -9.28 36.48
CA ALA A 185 -11.05 -8.36 37.43
C ALA A 185 -10.95 -6.90 36.95
N VAL A 186 -12.06 -6.17 37.07
CA VAL A 186 -12.17 -4.75 36.77
C VAL A 186 -12.85 -4.08 37.95
N ASP A 187 -12.13 -3.22 38.66
CA ASP A 187 -12.71 -2.39 39.72
C ASP A 187 -13.50 -1.25 39.08
N ALA A 188 -14.82 -1.35 39.15
CA ALA A 188 -15.73 -0.41 38.53
C ALA A 188 -15.78 0.94 39.29
N ARG A 189 -15.52 0.92 40.60
CA ARG A 189 -15.54 2.12 41.45
C ARG A 189 -14.28 2.95 41.23
N CYS A 190 -13.12 2.29 41.28
CA CYS A 190 -11.84 2.95 41.04
C CYS A 190 -11.56 3.17 39.55
N ARG A 191 -12.34 2.56 38.66
CA ARG A 191 -12.18 2.61 37.20
C ARG A 191 -10.81 2.10 36.76
N LYS A 192 -10.47 0.90 37.25
CA LYS A 192 -9.19 0.25 37.01
C LYS A 192 -9.38 -1.18 36.57
N VAL A 193 -8.65 -1.55 35.53
CA VAL A 193 -8.47 -2.95 35.16
C VAL A 193 -7.40 -3.54 36.08
N LEU A 194 -7.75 -4.58 36.83
CA LEU A 194 -6.87 -5.25 37.79
C LEU A 194 -6.05 -6.33 37.07
N GLY A 195 -4.76 -6.38 37.35
CA GLY A 195 -3.81 -7.30 36.70
C GLY A 195 -3.18 -6.75 35.42
N GLN A 196 -2.30 -7.57 34.83
CA GLN A 196 -1.58 -7.25 33.61
C GLN A 196 -2.33 -7.82 32.41
N ILE A 197 -2.64 -6.95 31.46
CA ILE A 197 -3.26 -7.32 30.19
C ILE A 197 -2.30 -6.83 29.10
N PRO A 198 -1.95 -7.67 28.12
CA PRO A 198 -1.15 -7.24 26.98
C PRO A 198 -1.82 -6.03 26.31
N ASP A 199 -1.15 -4.89 26.39
CA ASP A 199 -1.59 -3.60 25.84
C ASP A 199 -1.15 -3.40 24.38
N THR A 200 -0.45 -4.39 23.82
CA THR A 200 0.00 -4.37 22.43
C THR A 200 -1.19 -4.64 21.49
N PRO A 201 -1.47 -3.76 20.52
CA PRO A 201 -2.53 -3.99 19.54
C PRO A 201 -2.15 -5.11 18.57
N ALA A 202 -3.07 -6.05 18.37
CA ALA A 202 -2.94 -7.19 17.48
C ALA A 202 -3.50 -6.91 16.07
N THR A 203 -4.41 -5.93 15.95
CA THR A 203 -5.03 -5.56 14.67
C THR A 203 -4.79 -4.08 14.35
N ALA A 204 -4.93 -3.74 13.06
CA ALA A 204 -4.88 -2.37 12.57
C ALA A 204 -5.97 -1.49 13.22
N TYR A 205 -7.13 -2.07 13.53
CA TYR A 205 -8.21 -1.38 14.21
C TYR A 205 -7.90 -1.12 15.69
N GLU A 206 -7.39 -2.12 16.41
CA GLU A 206 -6.95 -1.92 17.80
C GLU A 206 -5.91 -0.79 17.87
N ARG A 207 -4.93 -0.77 16.95
CA ARG A 207 -3.92 0.27 16.89
C ARG A 207 -4.52 1.68 16.72
N TRP A 208 -5.50 1.82 15.81
CA TRP A 208 -6.20 3.09 15.60
C TRP A 208 -7.01 3.51 16.83
N ALA A 209 -7.80 2.60 17.41
CA ALA A 209 -8.62 2.90 18.59
C ALA A 209 -7.78 3.31 19.80
N LEU A 210 -6.66 2.62 20.06
CA LEU A 210 -5.75 2.98 21.15
C LEU A 210 -5.05 4.33 20.92
N ALA A 211 -4.75 4.70 19.68
CA ALA A 211 -4.20 6.01 19.35
C ALA A 211 -5.23 7.13 19.56
N CYS A 212 -6.51 6.91 19.24
CA CYS A 212 -7.58 7.85 19.57
C CYS A 212 -7.71 8.04 21.09
N ILE A 213 -7.62 6.96 21.88
CA ILE A 213 -7.63 7.06 23.35
C ILE A 213 -6.41 7.82 23.87
N ALA A 214 -5.22 7.52 23.35
CA ALA A 214 -3.98 8.17 23.77
C ALA A 214 -3.96 9.68 23.47
N SER A 215 -4.60 10.10 22.38
CA SER A 215 -4.74 11.51 22.00
C SER A 215 -5.96 12.21 22.60
N GLY A 216 -6.79 11.49 23.39
CA GLY A 216 -8.02 12.02 23.96
C GLY A 216 -9.16 12.24 22.96
N ASN A 217 -9.02 11.81 21.71
CA ASN A 217 -10.01 11.99 20.64
C ASN A 217 -11.14 10.93 20.71
N LEU A 218 -11.80 10.85 21.86
CA LEU A 218 -12.85 9.86 22.14
C LEU A 218 -14.11 10.10 21.32
N THR A 219 -14.42 11.35 20.97
CA THR A 219 -15.57 11.69 20.12
C THR A 219 -15.40 11.15 18.71
N ALA A 220 -14.23 11.32 18.09
CA ALA A 220 -13.96 10.75 16.77
C ALA A 220 -13.97 9.22 16.80
N LEU A 221 -13.43 8.63 17.87
CA LEU A 221 -13.51 7.17 18.09
C LEU A 221 -14.97 6.69 18.09
N ALA A 222 -15.84 7.34 18.86
CA ALA A 222 -17.25 6.97 18.94
C ALA A 222 -17.97 7.13 17.60
N ALA A 223 -17.75 8.27 16.91
CA ALA A 223 -18.43 8.60 15.66
C ALA A 223 -17.99 7.71 14.48
N HIS A 224 -16.71 7.37 14.40
CA HIS A 224 -16.15 6.74 13.20
C HIS A 224 -15.74 5.27 13.39
N LYS A 225 -15.94 4.66 14.56
CA LYS A 225 -15.54 3.27 14.86
C LYS A 225 -15.92 2.24 13.79
N GLN A 226 -17.14 2.32 13.25
CA GLN A 226 -17.60 1.33 12.26
C GLN A 226 -16.86 1.49 10.93
N LEU A 227 -16.69 2.73 10.45
CA LEU A 227 -15.98 2.98 9.21
C LEU A 227 -14.48 2.69 9.36
N ALA A 228 -13.87 3.13 10.46
CA ALA A 228 -12.48 2.83 10.78
C ALA A 228 -12.23 1.31 10.85
N PHE A 229 -13.13 0.56 11.49
CA PHE A 229 -13.07 -0.90 11.52
C PHE A 229 -13.11 -1.48 10.11
N ASN A 230 -14.06 -1.05 9.27
CA ASN A 230 -14.15 -1.53 7.89
C ASN A 230 -12.92 -1.18 7.05
N LEU A 231 -12.30 -0.01 7.26
CA LEU A 231 -11.05 0.38 6.60
C LEU A 231 -9.88 -0.50 7.03
N CYS A 232 -9.76 -0.79 8.33
CA CYS A 232 -8.73 -1.66 8.87
C CYS A 232 -8.89 -3.12 8.38
N GLU A 233 -10.11 -3.65 8.38
CA GLU A 233 -10.42 -4.98 7.82
C GLU A 233 -10.02 -5.09 6.35
N TRP A 234 -10.25 -4.02 5.57
CA TRP A 234 -9.83 -3.97 4.17
C TRP A 234 -8.31 -3.88 4.03
N LEU A 235 -7.62 -3.06 4.85
CA LEU A 235 -6.16 -2.98 4.86
C LEU A 235 -5.52 -4.33 5.19
N GLU A 236 -6.09 -5.08 6.12
CA GLU A 236 -5.64 -6.42 6.53
C GLU A 236 -6.07 -7.53 5.55
N GLY A 237 -6.96 -7.24 4.60
CA GLY A 237 -7.36 -8.18 3.55
C GLY A 237 -8.47 -9.12 3.93
N ARG A 238 -9.07 -8.92 5.10
CA ARG A 238 -10.30 -9.60 5.53
C ARG A 238 -11.52 -9.14 4.72
N ARG A 239 -11.42 -7.99 4.04
CA ARG A 239 -12.39 -7.51 3.03
C ARG A 239 -11.73 -7.29 1.68
N SER A 240 -12.38 -7.74 0.61
CA SER A 240 -11.90 -7.56 -0.77
C SER A 240 -12.19 -6.14 -1.30
N THR A 241 -13.34 -5.58 -0.96
CA THR A 241 -13.79 -4.26 -1.42
C THR A 241 -13.54 -3.20 -0.36
N PRO A 242 -13.01 -2.02 -0.73
CA PRO A 242 -12.86 -0.90 0.20
C PRO A 242 -14.24 -0.36 0.58
N PRO A 243 -14.45 0.06 1.84
CA PRO A 243 -15.70 0.69 2.25
C PRO A 243 -15.88 2.05 1.55
N PRO A 244 -17.13 2.43 1.24
CA PRO A 244 -17.42 3.78 0.76
C PRO A 244 -17.04 4.80 1.84
N VAL A 245 -16.51 5.94 1.43
CA VAL A 245 -16.14 7.04 2.34
C VAL A 245 -16.54 8.35 1.71
N ALA A 246 -17.20 9.18 2.51
CA ALA A 246 -17.66 10.50 2.11
C ALA A 246 -16.50 11.51 2.09
N ALA A 247 -16.69 12.68 1.47
CA ALA A 247 -15.60 13.65 1.32
C ALA A 247 -15.14 14.22 2.67
N GLU A 248 -16.08 14.42 3.58
CA GLU A 248 -15.89 14.89 4.97
C GLU A 248 -15.13 13.89 5.86
N GLU A 249 -15.01 12.63 5.45
CA GLU A 249 -14.34 11.58 6.22
C GLU A 249 -12.88 11.36 5.80
N GLN A 250 -12.31 12.26 4.98
CA GLN A 250 -10.95 12.11 4.47
C GLN A 250 -9.90 12.14 5.60
N GLU A 251 -10.12 12.92 6.66
CA GLU A 251 -9.23 12.95 7.83
C GLU A 251 -9.17 11.59 8.55
N LEU A 252 -10.30 10.88 8.61
CA LEU A 252 -10.36 9.53 9.17
C LEU A 252 -9.48 8.57 8.36
N VAL A 253 -9.54 8.66 7.03
CA VAL A 253 -8.71 7.83 6.15
C VAL A 253 -7.24 8.08 6.41
N LEU A 254 -6.82 9.34 6.48
CA LEU A 254 -5.44 9.72 6.77
C LEU A 254 -5.01 9.20 8.16
N SER A 255 -5.87 9.32 9.17
CA SER A 255 -5.63 8.81 10.52
C SER A 255 -5.43 7.29 10.55
N VAL A 256 -6.34 6.53 9.93
CA VAL A 256 -6.26 5.07 9.87
C VAL A 256 -5.02 4.61 9.10
N PHE A 257 -4.74 5.21 7.95
CA PHE A 257 -3.67 4.76 7.07
C PHE A 257 -2.29 5.15 7.60
N GLY A 258 -2.17 6.33 8.21
CA GLY A 258 -0.93 6.79 8.86
C GLY A 258 -0.47 5.85 9.96
N LEU A 259 -1.39 5.37 10.81
CA LEU A 259 -1.09 4.42 11.89
C LEU A 259 -0.82 2.99 11.39
N ASN A 260 -1.19 2.68 10.15
CA ASN A 260 -1.16 1.32 9.60
C ASN A 260 -0.29 1.20 8.35
N SER A 261 0.78 2.00 8.26
CA SER A 261 1.66 2.06 7.08
C SER A 261 2.14 0.69 6.55
N PRO A 262 2.46 -0.33 7.38
CA PRO A 262 2.83 -1.65 6.85
C PRO A 262 1.67 -2.32 6.09
N HIS A 263 0.44 -2.22 6.60
CA HIS A 263 -0.73 -2.79 5.93
C HIS A 263 -1.11 -2.00 4.66
N VAL A 264 -0.92 -0.68 4.66
CA VAL A 264 -1.10 0.13 3.45
C VAL A 264 -0.08 -0.28 2.38
N ARG A 265 1.18 -0.53 2.75
CA ARG A 265 2.24 -0.99 1.82
C ARG A 265 1.89 -2.32 1.20
N GLU A 266 1.46 -3.27 2.02
CA GLU A 266 1.02 -4.58 1.55
C GLU A 266 -0.19 -4.48 0.62
N ARG A 267 -1.17 -3.64 0.98
CA ARG A 267 -2.35 -3.40 0.14
C ARG A 267 -1.98 -2.77 -1.20
N LEU A 268 -1.05 -1.81 -1.21
CA LEU A 268 -0.54 -1.20 -2.44
C LEU A 268 0.15 -2.23 -3.33
N ARG A 269 1.03 -3.06 -2.77
CA ARG A 269 1.72 -4.12 -3.51
C ARG A 269 0.73 -5.11 -4.13
N SER A 270 -0.23 -5.59 -3.33
CA SER A 270 -1.29 -6.49 -3.79
C SER A 270 -2.11 -5.87 -4.93
N ARG A 271 -2.48 -4.58 -4.82
CA ARG A 271 -3.22 -3.87 -5.87
C ARG A 271 -2.40 -3.63 -7.13
N LEU A 272 -1.10 -3.39 -7.01
CA LEU A 272 -0.21 -3.26 -8.16
C LEU A 272 -0.13 -4.57 -8.93
N VAL A 273 0.04 -5.71 -8.25
CA VAL A 273 0.08 -7.04 -8.89
C VAL A 273 -1.27 -7.42 -9.54
N GLN A 274 -2.39 -6.86 -9.07
CA GLN A 274 -3.69 -7.03 -9.75
C GLN A 274 -3.82 -6.23 -11.05
N ARG A 275 -3.00 -5.19 -11.24
CA ARG A 275 -3.08 -4.25 -12.38
C ARG A 275 -1.91 -4.36 -13.34
N LEU A 276 -0.76 -4.78 -12.84
CA LEU A 276 0.50 -4.98 -13.52
C LEU A 276 1.00 -6.39 -13.22
N SER A 277 1.78 -6.95 -14.14
CA SER A 277 2.50 -8.20 -13.87
C SER A 277 3.53 -8.02 -12.74
N PRO A 278 3.93 -9.11 -12.05
CA PRO A 278 4.72 -9.03 -10.83
C PRO A 278 6.03 -8.23 -10.95
N ALA A 279 6.83 -8.42 -12.01
CA ALA A 279 8.09 -7.69 -12.16
C ALA A 279 7.85 -6.19 -12.38
N LEU A 280 6.81 -5.82 -13.14
CA LEU A 280 6.42 -4.42 -13.32
C LEU A 280 5.91 -3.78 -12.03
N ALA A 281 5.13 -4.52 -11.23
CA ALA A 281 4.66 -4.06 -9.93
C ALA A 281 5.83 -3.76 -8.98
N GLU A 282 6.84 -4.64 -8.94
CA GLU A 282 8.06 -4.45 -8.15
C GLU A 282 8.89 -3.26 -8.63
N ARG A 283 8.90 -2.97 -9.93
CA ARG A 283 9.58 -1.79 -10.49
C ARG A 283 8.94 -0.47 -10.04
N VAL A 284 7.61 -0.43 -10.00
CA VAL A 284 6.84 0.79 -9.66
C VAL A 284 6.75 1.01 -8.15
N PHE A 285 6.70 -0.06 -7.36
CA PHE A 285 6.44 0.01 -5.92
C PHE A 285 7.40 0.96 -5.13
N PRO A 286 8.74 0.93 -5.33
CA PRO A 286 9.66 1.83 -4.64
C PRO A 286 9.41 3.32 -4.89
N ARG A 287 8.82 3.69 -6.04
CA ARG A 287 8.49 5.08 -6.37
C ARG A 287 7.22 5.57 -5.69
N LEU A 288 6.23 4.68 -5.56
CA LEU A 288 4.97 5.00 -4.92
C LEU A 288 5.09 4.99 -3.39
N CYS A 289 5.99 4.17 -2.84
CA CYS A 289 6.13 3.99 -1.39
C CYS A 289 6.40 5.31 -0.60
N PRO A 290 7.27 6.24 -1.04
CA PRO A 290 7.47 7.52 -0.36
C PRO A 290 6.23 8.43 -0.38
N ARG A 291 5.34 8.26 -1.36
CA ARG A 291 4.13 9.07 -1.55
C ARG A 291 2.92 8.49 -0.80
N MET A 292 3.10 7.45 0.00
CA MET A 292 2.00 6.76 0.69
C MET A 292 1.30 7.58 1.77
N ALA A 293 1.88 8.70 2.19
CA ALA A 293 1.18 9.68 3.04
C ALA A 293 0.30 10.65 2.22
N SER A 294 0.40 10.65 0.89
CA SER A 294 -0.36 11.56 0.02
C SER A 294 -1.84 11.17 -0.03
N PRO A 295 -2.77 12.13 0.21
CA PRO A 295 -4.20 11.90 0.09
C PRO A 295 -4.60 11.32 -1.27
N ASP A 296 -3.94 11.76 -2.35
CA ASP A 296 -4.24 11.32 -3.72
C ASP A 296 -3.91 9.84 -3.92
N LEU A 297 -2.73 9.39 -3.49
CA LEU A 297 -2.34 7.99 -3.63
C LEU A 297 -3.23 7.09 -2.77
N LEU A 298 -3.64 7.53 -1.59
CA LEU A 298 -4.57 6.77 -0.74
C LEU A 298 -5.97 6.70 -1.35
N ALA A 299 -6.43 7.79 -1.97
CA ALA A 299 -7.68 7.81 -2.73
C ALA A 299 -7.62 6.85 -3.93
N GLN A 300 -6.53 6.86 -4.68
CA GLN A 300 -6.30 5.92 -5.80
C GLN A 300 -6.22 4.47 -5.32
N LEU A 301 -5.54 4.19 -4.20
CA LEU A 301 -5.45 2.84 -3.64
C LEU A 301 -6.83 2.25 -3.33
N ARG A 302 -7.75 3.11 -2.87
CA ARG A 302 -9.14 2.73 -2.58
C ARG A 302 -10.01 2.65 -3.84
N ARG A 303 -10.00 3.68 -4.68
CA ARG A 303 -10.88 3.79 -5.86
C ARG A 303 -10.43 2.92 -7.03
N GLY A 304 -9.16 2.54 -7.05
CA GLY A 304 -8.53 1.79 -8.12
C GLY A 304 -7.35 2.56 -8.72
N LEU A 305 -6.26 1.84 -8.97
CA LEU A 305 -5.09 2.38 -9.66
C LEU A 305 -5.37 2.43 -11.17
N ASN A 306 -5.16 3.60 -11.77
CA ASN A 306 -5.34 3.82 -13.20
C ASN A 306 -4.13 3.25 -13.97
N SER A 307 -4.40 2.38 -14.95
CA SER A 307 -3.35 1.76 -15.78
C SER A 307 -2.48 2.79 -16.53
N HIS A 308 -3.03 3.90 -17.02
CA HIS A 308 -2.24 4.94 -17.67
C HIS A 308 -1.24 5.56 -16.70
N THR A 309 -1.70 5.98 -15.52
CA THR A 309 -0.84 6.56 -14.48
C THR A 309 0.23 5.57 -14.02
N LEU A 310 -0.10 4.28 -13.94
CA LEU A 310 0.88 3.25 -13.59
C LEU A 310 1.96 3.06 -14.67
N LEU A 311 1.61 3.22 -15.95
CA LEU A 311 2.59 3.19 -17.05
C LEU A 311 3.47 4.44 -17.04
N ASP A 312 2.92 5.62 -16.71
CA ASP A 312 3.71 6.85 -16.54
C ASP A 312 4.74 6.69 -15.40
N GLU A 313 4.32 6.10 -14.27
CA GLU A 313 5.21 5.80 -13.15
C GLU A 313 6.27 4.75 -13.50
N LEU A 314 5.92 3.77 -14.32
CA LEU A 314 6.86 2.78 -14.84
C LEU A 314 7.89 3.41 -15.77
N TYR A 315 7.46 4.30 -16.68
CA TYR A 315 8.38 5.06 -17.53
C TYR A 315 9.34 5.92 -16.69
N ALA A 316 8.82 6.60 -15.67
CA ALA A 316 9.63 7.37 -14.74
C ALA A 316 10.59 6.48 -13.90
N ALA A 317 10.22 5.24 -13.62
CA ALA A 317 11.12 4.26 -12.99
C ALA A 317 12.30 3.90 -13.90
N TYR A 318 12.05 3.62 -15.17
CA TYR A 318 13.13 3.39 -16.12
C TYR A 318 14.00 4.62 -16.33
N ALA A 319 13.41 5.82 -16.36
CA ALA A 319 14.16 7.07 -16.47
C ALA A 319 15.15 7.26 -15.31
N ALA A 320 14.76 6.87 -14.08
CA ALA A 320 15.65 6.93 -12.91
C ALA A 320 16.87 6.01 -13.04
N GLU A 321 16.77 4.93 -13.80
CA GLU A 321 17.86 3.99 -14.12
C GLU A 321 18.47 4.26 -15.51
N ARG A 322 18.31 5.49 -16.01
CA ARG A 322 18.82 5.95 -17.32
C ARG A 322 18.43 5.01 -18.47
N PHE A 323 17.22 4.45 -18.38
CA PHE A 323 16.63 3.53 -19.36
C PHE A 323 17.46 2.27 -19.64
N SER A 324 18.29 1.84 -18.69
CA SER A 324 19.03 0.58 -18.79
C SER A 324 18.08 -0.62 -18.95
N ALA A 325 18.51 -1.60 -19.74
CA ALA A 325 17.68 -2.76 -20.07
C ALA A 325 17.41 -3.63 -18.82
N PRO A 326 16.14 -3.92 -18.49
CA PRO A 326 15.80 -4.73 -17.34
C PRO A 326 15.96 -6.24 -17.63
N SER A 327 15.53 -7.08 -16.69
CA SER A 327 15.54 -8.53 -16.85
C SER A 327 14.66 -9.00 -18.03
N ARG A 328 14.95 -10.17 -18.60
CA ARG A 328 14.14 -10.75 -19.69
C ARG A 328 12.67 -10.97 -19.31
N ILE A 329 12.41 -11.32 -18.06
CA ILE A 329 11.06 -11.51 -17.53
C ILE A 329 10.30 -10.18 -17.57
N GLU A 330 10.92 -9.11 -17.08
CA GLU A 330 10.33 -7.77 -17.06
C GLU A 330 10.06 -7.24 -18.48
N ILE A 331 10.96 -7.50 -19.44
CA ILE A 331 10.75 -7.16 -20.86
C ILE A 331 9.52 -7.89 -21.43
N GLN A 332 9.35 -9.18 -21.11
CA GLN A 332 8.20 -9.96 -21.57
C GLN A 332 6.90 -9.46 -20.96
N GLU A 333 6.90 -9.15 -19.66
CA GLU A 333 5.75 -8.58 -18.97
C GLU A 333 5.38 -7.19 -19.51
N LEU A 334 6.37 -6.32 -19.75
CA LEU A 334 6.15 -5.01 -20.37
C LEU A 334 5.53 -5.15 -21.76
N ARG A 335 6.01 -6.09 -22.57
CA ARG A 335 5.43 -6.37 -23.89
C ARG A 335 3.96 -6.74 -23.80
N GLN A 336 3.58 -7.58 -22.82
CA GLN A 336 2.18 -7.93 -22.60
C GLN A 336 1.35 -6.72 -22.18
N ALA A 337 1.84 -5.92 -21.22
CA ALA A 337 1.15 -4.73 -20.73
C ALA A 337 0.91 -3.68 -21.84
N LEU A 338 1.84 -3.55 -22.79
CA LEU A 338 1.75 -2.61 -23.91
C LEU A 338 0.89 -3.13 -25.09
N THR A 339 0.30 -4.33 -25.00
CA THR A 339 -0.58 -4.85 -26.07
C THR A 339 -1.82 -3.97 -26.26
N HIS A 340 -2.33 -3.40 -25.17
CA HIS A 340 -3.55 -2.59 -25.14
C HIS A 340 -3.28 -1.13 -24.75
N SER A 341 -2.03 -0.67 -24.85
CA SER A 341 -1.62 0.68 -24.46
C SER A 341 -0.77 1.32 -25.54
N ASP A 342 -1.04 2.61 -25.79
CA ASP A 342 -0.29 3.43 -26.73
C ASP A 342 0.78 4.29 -26.05
N HIS A 343 1.24 3.91 -24.86
CA HIS A 343 2.29 4.62 -24.13
C HIS A 343 3.62 4.62 -24.93
N ARG A 344 3.83 5.69 -25.71
CA ARG A 344 4.89 5.81 -26.73
C ARG A 344 6.30 5.60 -26.17
N GLY A 345 6.63 6.24 -25.06
CA GLY A 345 7.95 6.13 -24.43
C GLY A 345 8.32 4.68 -24.07
N LEU A 346 7.44 3.95 -23.40
CA LEU A 346 7.64 2.54 -23.07
C LEU A 346 7.69 1.63 -24.31
N ARG A 347 6.92 1.91 -25.38
CA ARG A 347 7.00 1.14 -26.64
C ARG A 347 8.34 1.34 -27.33
N LEU A 348 8.85 2.57 -27.32
CA LEU A 348 10.17 2.90 -27.83
C LEU A 348 11.26 2.16 -27.04
N LEU A 349 11.22 2.22 -25.71
CA LEU A 349 12.15 1.49 -24.84
C LEU A 349 12.14 -0.01 -25.10
N LEU A 350 10.95 -0.60 -25.20
CA LEU A 350 10.81 -2.02 -25.50
C LEU A 350 11.43 -2.38 -26.86
N ALA A 351 11.20 -1.57 -27.90
CA ALA A 351 11.80 -1.77 -29.21
C ALA A 351 13.33 -1.64 -29.16
N SER A 352 13.84 -0.64 -28.43
CA SER A 352 15.26 -0.42 -28.21
C SER A 352 15.94 -1.61 -27.52
N TRP A 353 15.38 -2.13 -26.43
CA TRP A 353 15.94 -3.27 -25.70
C TRP A 353 15.87 -4.58 -26.48
N LEU A 354 14.91 -4.73 -27.39
CA LEU A 354 14.79 -5.88 -28.29
C LEU A 354 15.62 -5.74 -29.57
N GLY A 355 16.22 -4.57 -29.81
CA GLY A 355 16.97 -4.28 -31.03
C GLY A 355 16.10 -4.17 -32.30
N ASP A 356 14.80 -3.90 -32.16
CA ASP A 356 13.86 -3.80 -33.28
C ASP A 356 13.91 -2.39 -33.92
N LYS A 357 14.86 -2.20 -34.83
CA LYS A 357 15.16 -0.92 -35.49
C LYS A 357 13.95 -0.34 -36.24
N GLU A 358 13.18 -1.18 -36.91
CA GLU A 358 11.99 -0.76 -37.66
C GLU A 358 10.92 -0.24 -36.70
N ARG A 359 10.75 -0.91 -35.55
CA ARG A 359 9.81 -0.44 -34.54
C ARG A 359 10.27 0.84 -33.85
N VAL A 360 11.56 0.99 -33.56
CA VAL A 360 12.13 2.25 -33.05
C VAL A 360 11.80 3.41 -34.00
N ARG A 361 12.14 3.28 -35.29
CA ARG A 361 11.86 4.31 -36.29
C ARG A 361 10.37 4.61 -36.40
N LYS A 362 9.52 3.58 -36.36
CA LYS A 362 8.06 3.73 -36.40
C LYS A 362 7.53 4.55 -35.23
N GLU A 363 7.95 4.27 -33.99
CA GLU A 363 7.48 5.05 -32.84
C GLU A 363 8.03 6.50 -32.87
N LEU A 364 9.27 6.71 -33.33
CA LEU A 364 9.85 8.04 -33.52
C LEU A 364 9.13 8.87 -34.61
N SER A 365 8.68 8.23 -35.70
CA SER A 365 7.96 8.91 -36.78
C SER A 365 6.61 9.49 -36.37
N ARG A 366 6.05 9.00 -35.26
CA ARG A 366 4.76 9.45 -34.70
C ARG A 366 4.91 10.60 -33.69
N ALA A 367 6.13 10.90 -33.29
CA ALA A 367 6.44 12.00 -32.38
C ALA A 367 6.12 13.34 -33.06
N ASP A 368 5.68 14.34 -32.30
CA ASP A 368 5.72 15.71 -32.81
C ASP A 368 7.17 16.25 -32.80
N ASP A 369 7.36 17.46 -33.33
CA ASP A 369 8.70 18.05 -33.47
C ASP A 369 9.35 18.36 -32.11
N ALA A 370 8.56 18.59 -31.05
CA ALA A 370 9.07 18.86 -29.71
C ALA A 370 9.43 17.58 -28.94
N GLU A 371 8.71 16.49 -29.19
CA GLU A 371 8.92 15.18 -28.58
C GLU A 371 10.06 14.41 -29.24
N TYR A 372 10.24 14.56 -30.55
CA TYR A 372 11.20 13.75 -31.33
C TYR A 372 12.62 13.78 -30.76
N PRO A 373 13.25 14.94 -30.47
CA PRO A 373 14.60 14.99 -29.88
C PRO A 373 14.68 14.24 -28.54
N ARG A 374 13.67 14.41 -27.67
CA ARG A 374 13.61 13.75 -26.36
C ARG A 374 13.53 12.25 -26.49
N LEU A 375 12.76 11.74 -27.44
CA LEU A 375 12.64 10.30 -27.69
C LEU A 375 13.92 9.72 -28.31
N VAL A 376 14.62 10.48 -29.15
CA VAL A 376 15.96 10.08 -29.64
C VAL A 376 16.94 9.93 -28.47
N GLU A 377 16.97 10.88 -27.54
CA GLU A 377 17.81 10.77 -26.32
C GLU A 377 17.47 9.54 -25.49
N VAL A 378 16.18 9.23 -25.33
CA VAL A 378 15.70 8.03 -24.61
C VAL A 378 16.17 6.75 -25.29
N ALA A 379 16.04 6.65 -26.62
CA ALA A 379 16.48 5.49 -27.38
C ALA A 379 18.01 5.29 -27.31
N LEU A 380 18.77 6.39 -27.32
CA LEU A 380 20.22 6.37 -27.12
C LEU A 380 20.61 5.88 -25.73
N GLN A 381 19.94 6.37 -24.68
CA GLN A 381 20.13 5.92 -23.30
C GLN A 381 19.76 4.44 -23.12
N ALA A 382 18.75 3.96 -23.85
CA ALA A 382 18.36 2.56 -23.90
C ALA A 382 19.31 1.66 -24.74
N GLY A 383 20.37 2.22 -25.33
CA GLY A 383 21.41 1.48 -26.06
C GLY A 383 21.20 1.36 -27.57
N THR A 384 20.20 2.03 -28.15
CA THR A 384 20.03 2.10 -29.61
C THR A 384 20.97 3.16 -30.17
N ALA A 385 22.19 2.78 -30.54
CA ALA A 385 23.18 3.70 -31.11
C ALA A 385 23.16 3.77 -32.65
N ASP A 386 22.41 2.89 -33.32
CA ASP A 386 22.35 2.84 -34.78
C ASP A 386 21.64 4.09 -35.34
N PRO A 387 22.35 4.97 -36.07
CA PRO A 387 21.75 6.16 -36.65
C PRO A 387 20.60 5.86 -37.59
N GLU A 388 20.64 4.73 -38.28
CA GLU A 388 19.60 4.34 -39.24
C GLU A 388 18.26 4.04 -38.54
N ALA A 389 18.30 3.53 -37.31
CA ALA A 389 17.11 3.26 -36.51
C ALA A 389 16.48 4.54 -35.92
N LEU A 390 17.29 5.56 -35.68
CA LEU A 390 16.89 6.80 -35.01
C LEU A 390 16.48 7.91 -35.97
N LEU A 391 17.05 7.94 -37.17
CA LEU A 391 16.77 8.96 -38.18
C LEU A 391 15.37 8.76 -38.78
N VAL A 392 14.54 9.80 -38.69
CA VAL A 392 13.24 9.90 -39.36
C VAL A 392 13.37 10.89 -40.53
N PRO A 393 12.91 10.54 -41.74
CA PRO A 393 12.93 11.47 -42.89
C PRO A 393 12.23 12.80 -42.59
N GLY A 394 12.83 13.89 -43.05
CA GLY A 394 12.43 15.28 -42.79
C GLY A 394 12.90 15.85 -41.46
N ARG A 395 13.63 15.08 -40.63
CA ARG A 395 13.99 15.46 -39.25
C ARG A 395 15.49 15.34 -38.93
N ALA A 396 16.34 15.34 -39.97
CA ALA A 396 17.78 15.16 -39.79
C ALA A 396 18.43 16.20 -38.86
N GLU A 397 18.05 17.47 -38.94
CA GLU A 397 18.62 18.51 -38.08
C GLU A 397 18.30 18.27 -36.60
N ALA A 398 17.02 18.06 -36.27
CA ALA A 398 16.58 17.76 -34.92
C ALA A 398 17.19 16.45 -34.38
N PHE A 399 17.39 15.46 -35.26
CA PHE A 399 18.09 14.22 -34.91
C PHE A 399 19.55 14.48 -34.54
N LEU A 400 20.29 15.21 -35.37
CA LEU A 400 21.71 15.49 -35.14
C LEU A 400 21.91 16.33 -33.87
N ASP A 401 20.99 17.26 -33.59
CA ASP A 401 20.97 18.06 -32.36
C ASP A 401 20.83 17.21 -31.10
N ALA A 402 20.03 16.14 -31.13
CA ALA A 402 19.89 15.20 -30.03
C ALA A 402 21.04 14.17 -29.97
N TYR A 403 21.52 13.73 -31.13
CA TYR A 403 22.47 12.62 -31.27
C TYR A 403 23.91 13.01 -30.90
N PHE A 404 24.39 14.18 -31.32
CA PHE A 404 25.77 14.61 -31.06
C PHE A 404 26.10 14.87 -29.58
N PRO A 405 25.24 15.53 -28.77
CA PRO A 405 25.53 15.70 -27.35
C PRO A 405 25.53 14.38 -26.58
N ALA A 406 24.71 13.42 -27.01
CA ALA A 406 24.52 12.14 -26.34
C ALA A 406 25.63 11.12 -26.63
N VAL A 407 26.35 11.25 -27.75
CA VAL A 407 27.39 10.30 -28.17
C VAL A 407 28.73 11.02 -28.25
N SER A 408 29.76 10.48 -27.57
CA SER A 408 31.11 11.06 -27.64
C SER A 408 31.58 11.20 -29.10
N PRO A 409 32.21 12.32 -29.48
CA PRO A 409 32.61 12.57 -30.87
C PRO A 409 33.44 11.45 -31.49
N GLN A 410 34.27 10.72 -30.74
CA GLN A 410 35.04 9.58 -31.26
C GLN A 410 34.24 8.28 -31.41
N LYS A 411 33.10 8.15 -30.71
CA LYS A 411 32.23 6.96 -30.72
C LYS A 411 31.15 7.02 -31.80
N VAL A 412 30.89 8.19 -32.38
CA VAL A 412 29.97 8.33 -33.52
C VAL A 412 30.51 7.52 -34.69
N GLU A 413 29.74 6.56 -35.21
CA GLU A 413 30.09 5.82 -36.41
C GLU A 413 29.74 6.66 -37.66
N LEU A 414 30.72 7.37 -38.23
CA LEU A 414 30.45 8.36 -39.29
C LEU A 414 30.00 7.72 -40.59
N VAL A 415 30.51 6.52 -40.90
CA VAL A 415 30.14 5.80 -42.12
C VAL A 415 28.66 5.41 -42.10
N PRO A 416 28.13 4.68 -41.09
CA PRO A 416 26.70 4.41 -40.95
C PRO A 416 25.83 5.67 -40.94
N LEU A 417 26.24 6.72 -40.20
CA LEU A 417 25.50 7.98 -40.12
C LEU A 417 25.40 8.67 -41.48
N THR A 418 26.51 8.76 -42.22
CA THR A 418 26.54 9.33 -43.58
C THR A 418 25.66 8.52 -44.52
N GLN A 419 25.71 7.19 -44.43
CA GLN A 419 24.85 6.32 -45.25
C GLN A 419 23.38 6.50 -44.93
N ALA A 420 23.01 6.67 -43.66
CA ALA A 420 21.63 6.89 -43.25
C ALA A 420 21.09 8.22 -43.80
N LEU A 421 21.84 9.31 -43.67
CA LEU A 421 21.47 10.63 -44.22
C LEU A 421 21.29 10.57 -45.75
N LEU A 422 22.21 9.92 -46.46
CA LEU A 422 22.11 9.77 -47.92
C LEU A 422 20.91 8.93 -48.34
N ARG A 423 20.64 7.82 -47.66
CA ARG A 423 19.49 6.95 -47.98
C ARG A 423 18.15 7.67 -47.79
N HIS A 424 18.07 8.59 -46.83
CA HIS A 424 16.85 9.36 -46.56
C HIS A 424 16.80 10.72 -47.28
N GLY A 425 17.78 11.03 -48.14
CA GLY A 425 17.78 12.28 -48.94
C GLY A 425 18.14 13.54 -48.16
N GLU A 426 18.71 13.40 -46.96
CA GLU A 426 19.01 14.49 -46.00
C GLU A 426 20.36 15.16 -46.33
N HIS A 427 20.54 15.56 -47.58
CA HIS A 427 21.81 16.05 -48.10
C HIS A 427 22.25 17.37 -47.45
N SER A 428 21.30 18.22 -47.08
CA SER A 428 21.51 19.51 -46.42
C SER A 428 22.18 19.38 -45.04
N SER A 429 22.05 18.23 -44.37
CA SER A 429 22.61 17.98 -43.04
C SER A 429 24.03 17.39 -43.05
N LEU A 430 24.52 16.93 -44.21
CA LEU A 430 25.88 16.38 -44.36
C LEU A 430 27.01 17.33 -43.93
N PRO A 431 26.96 18.66 -44.17
CA PRO A 431 27.99 19.59 -43.70
C PRO A 431 28.27 19.52 -42.20
N ARG A 432 27.26 19.20 -41.38
CA ARG A 432 27.41 19.11 -39.91
C ARG A 432 28.34 17.98 -39.48
N LEU A 433 28.48 16.93 -40.30
CA LEU A 433 29.40 15.82 -40.01
C LEU A 433 30.88 16.24 -40.14
N ALA A 434 31.18 17.35 -40.84
CA ALA A 434 32.56 17.77 -41.13
C ALA A 434 33.37 18.04 -39.85
N THR A 435 32.70 18.48 -38.78
CA THR A 435 33.32 18.76 -37.48
C THR A 435 33.80 17.50 -36.75
N LEU A 436 33.29 16.32 -37.14
CA LEU A 436 33.60 15.03 -36.52
C LEU A 436 34.69 14.24 -37.28
N VAL A 437 35.12 14.74 -38.44
CA VAL A 437 36.14 14.13 -39.31
C VAL A 437 37.57 14.17 -38.73
N PRO A 438 38.02 15.23 -38.04
CA PRO A 438 39.37 15.27 -37.48
C PRO A 438 39.64 14.10 -36.52
N GLY A 439 40.82 13.48 -36.65
CA GLY A 439 41.26 12.39 -35.77
C GLY A 439 40.66 11.00 -36.07
N ARG A 440 39.93 10.84 -37.18
CA ARG A 440 39.35 9.55 -37.58
C ARG A 440 40.37 8.62 -38.24
N PRO A 441 40.23 7.29 -38.07
CA PRO A 441 41.16 6.33 -38.65
C PRO A 441 41.10 6.31 -40.18
N ALA A 442 42.26 6.12 -40.82
CA ALA A 442 42.41 6.13 -42.28
C ALA A 442 41.44 5.21 -43.03
N LYS A 443 41.13 4.03 -42.45
CA LYS A 443 40.17 3.08 -43.03
C LYS A 443 38.75 3.65 -43.10
N GLU A 444 38.33 4.39 -42.09
CA GLU A 444 37.01 5.04 -42.04
C GLU A 444 36.96 6.22 -43.01
N LEU A 445 37.99 7.07 -43.02
CA LEU A 445 38.10 8.21 -43.94
C LEU A 445 38.06 7.78 -45.42
N ARG A 446 38.76 6.70 -45.81
CA ARG A 446 38.70 6.15 -47.18
C ARG A 446 37.30 5.64 -47.55
N ARG A 447 36.56 5.07 -46.59
CA ARG A 447 35.18 4.63 -46.81
C ARG A 447 34.24 5.83 -46.99
N LEU A 448 34.39 6.88 -46.18
CA LEU A 448 33.66 8.12 -46.33
C LEU A 448 33.93 8.79 -47.69
N ALA A 449 35.20 8.91 -48.10
CA ALA A 449 35.56 9.47 -49.40
C ALA A 449 34.96 8.70 -50.59
N LYS A 450 34.81 7.37 -50.46
CA LYS A 450 34.13 6.55 -51.47
C LYS A 450 32.62 6.83 -51.50
N LEU A 451 31.98 6.98 -50.34
CA LEU A 451 30.54 7.24 -50.23
C LEU A 451 30.14 8.62 -50.75
N LEU A 452 31.02 9.60 -50.60
CA LEU A 452 30.74 10.99 -50.94
C LEU A 452 31.08 11.35 -52.40
N ARG A 453 31.71 10.42 -53.14
CA ARG A 453 32.14 10.63 -54.52
C ARG A 453 30.94 10.83 -55.45
N GLY A 454 30.91 11.97 -56.14
CA GLY A 454 29.89 12.28 -57.15
C GLY A 454 28.57 12.81 -56.58
N LEU A 455 28.52 13.14 -55.28
CA LEU A 455 27.35 13.74 -54.65
C LEU A 455 27.19 15.24 -54.99
N PRO A 456 25.95 15.77 -54.92
CA PRO A 456 25.65 17.19 -55.20
C PRO A 456 26.32 18.16 -54.22
N GLY A 457 26.27 19.46 -54.56
CA GLY A 457 27.04 20.55 -53.93
C GLY A 457 26.96 20.63 -52.41
N GLU A 458 25.84 20.23 -51.81
CA GLU A 458 25.59 20.25 -50.35
C GLU A 458 26.56 19.33 -49.57
N ALA A 459 27.04 18.24 -50.18
CA ALA A 459 28.02 17.34 -49.57
C ALA A 459 29.48 17.87 -49.62
N ARG A 460 29.75 18.96 -50.34
CA ARG A 460 31.12 19.46 -50.59
C ARG A 460 31.85 19.89 -49.32
N ALA A 461 31.16 20.36 -48.30
CA ALA A 461 31.78 20.73 -47.03
C ALA A 461 32.38 19.50 -46.32
N LEU A 462 31.61 18.42 -46.22
CA LEU A 462 32.06 17.16 -45.65
C LEU A 462 33.15 16.50 -46.51
N GLN A 463 32.97 16.46 -47.84
CA GLN A 463 33.97 15.93 -48.77
C GLN A 463 35.33 16.64 -48.61
N ARG A 464 35.35 17.97 -48.58
CA ARG A 464 36.58 18.75 -48.35
C ARG A 464 37.24 18.40 -47.02
N GLY A 465 36.44 18.28 -45.95
CA GLY A 465 36.95 17.88 -44.63
C GLY A 465 37.60 16.49 -44.64
N VAL A 466 36.98 15.52 -45.34
CA VAL A 466 37.52 14.16 -45.49
C VAL A 466 38.80 14.14 -46.33
N ASP A 467 38.83 14.86 -47.45
CA ASP A 467 40.02 14.94 -48.32
C ASP A 467 41.20 15.59 -47.59
N GLN A 468 40.94 16.65 -46.82
CA GLN A 468 41.96 17.31 -46.01
C GLN A 468 42.48 16.41 -44.88
N ALA A 469 41.59 15.67 -44.20
CA ALA A 469 41.99 14.70 -43.19
C ALA A 469 42.81 13.54 -43.78
N LEU A 470 42.47 13.06 -44.98
CA LEU A 470 43.23 12.04 -45.70
C LEU A 470 44.62 12.53 -46.13
N ALA A 471 44.73 13.78 -46.60
CA ALA A 471 46.00 14.40 -46.99
C ALA A 471 46.96 14.60 -45.79
N ASN A 472 46.40 14.80 -44.58
CA ASN A 472 47.16 14.99 -43.35
C ASN A 472 47.56 13.67 -42.66
N LEU A 473 47.20 12.51 -43.21
CA LEU A 473 47.66 11.23 -42.66
C LEU A 473 49.16 11.05 -42.91
N PRO A 474 49.91 10.50 -41.94
CA PRO A 474 51.31 10.17 -42.17
C PRO A 474 51.43 9.18 -43.35
N PRO A 475 52.47 9.31 -44.20
CA PRO A 475 52.67 8.41 -45.31
C PRO A 475 52.66 6.98 -44.79
N SER A 476 51.80 6.13 -45.35
CA SER A 476 51.72 4.73 -44.96
C SER A 476 53.13 4.13 -45.04
N PRO A 477 53.61 3.38 -44.02
CA PRO A 477 54.82 2.60 -44.18
C PRO A 477 54.53 1.60 -45.29
N GLY A 478 55.07 1.87 -46.47
CA GLY A 478 54.88 1.05 -47.65
C GLY A 478 55.32 -0.38 -47.39
N LEU A 479 54.73 -1.28 -48.15
CA LEU A 479 54.93 -2.74 -48.24
C LEU A 479 56.37 -3.24 -48.46
N LEU A 480 57.41 -2.44 -48.18
CA LEU A 480 58.83 -2.78 -48.30
C LEU A 480 59.57 -2.83 -46.95
N GLY A 481 58.84 -2.83 -45.83
CA GLY A 481 59.39 -3.05 -44.48
C GLY A 481 60.09 -4.40 -44.24
N PRO A 482 59.73 -5.54 -44.89
CA PRO A 482 60.35 -6.82 -44.54
C PRO A 482 61.75 -7.05 -45.13
N LEU A 483 62.16 -6.34 -46.18
CA LEU A 483 63.42 -6.63 -46.89
C LEU A 483 64.67 -6.02 -46.25
N ARG A 484 64.54 -5.08 -45.31
CA ARG A 484 65.69 -4.52 -44.57
C ARG A 484 66.20 -5.41 -43.43
N ARG A 485 65.55 -6.55 -43.15
CA ARG A 485 66.03 -7.53 -42.16
C ARG A 485 66.90 -8.65 -42.74
N LEU A 486 67.11 -8.71 -44.07
CA LEU A 486 67.92 -9.73 -44.73
C LEU A 486 69.40 -9.34 -44.94
N PHE A 487 69.79 -8.10 -44.65
CA PHE A 487 71.19 -7.66 -44.72
C PHE A 487 71.61 -6.96 -43.43
N ARG A 488 71.87 -7.77 -42.39
CA ARG A 488 72.72 -7.36 -41.27
C ARG A 488 73.66 -8.53 -40.93
N PRO A 489 74.99 -8.37 -41.07
CA PRO A 489 75.93 -9.45 -40.81
C PRO A 489 76.05 -9.73 -39.32
N ALA A 490 76.29 -11.00 -39.02
CA ALA A 490 76.58 -11.52 -37.70
C ALA A 490 77.99 -11.13 -37.24
N HIS A 491 78.14 -10.71 -35.98
CA HIS A 491 79.29 -11.04 -35.15
C HIS A 491 78.93 -10.99 -33.66
N GLU A 492 79.24 -12.12 -33.00
CA GLU A 492 79.71 -12.35 -31.62
C GLU A 492 78.90 -11.84 -30.41
N ALA A 493 78.31 -12.76 -29.63
CA ALA A 493 78.91 -13.61 -28.58
C ALA A 493 79.14 -12.79 -27.30
N THR A 494 78.45 -13.03 -26.18
CA THR A 494 78.59 -14.18 -25.27
C THR A 494 77.73 -13.88 -24.02
N GLY A 495 77.39 -14.89 -23.21
CA GLY A 495 77.14 -14.65 -21.78
C GLY A 495 75.90 -15.27 -21.12
N ARG A 496 75.86 -16.60 -21.12
CA ARG A 496 75.30 -17.54 -20.11
C ARG A 496 74.34 -17.04 -19.01
N SER A 497 73.19 -17.70 -19.03
CA SER A 497 72.35 -18.19 -17.94
C SER A 497 73.00 -18.42 -16.58
N GLY A 498 72.29 -18.04 -15.52
CA GLY A 498 72.50 -18.50 -14.14
C GLY A 498 71.28 -18.22 -13.27
N SER A 499 70.39 -19.20 -13.18
CA SER A 499 69.26 -19.26 -12.25
C SER A 499 69.69 -19.37 -10.80
N GLY A 500 68.95 -18.75 -9.87
CA GLY A 500 69.03 -19.11 -8.45
C GLY A 500 68.50 -18.03 -7.52
N ALA A 501 67.27 -18.20 -7.03
CA ALA A 501 66.72 -17.47 -5.88
C ALA A 501 67.62 -17.65 -4.64
N PRO A 502 67.63 -16.70 -3.68
CA PRO A 502 66.64 -16.78 -2.58
C PRO A 502 66.28 -15.41 -1.96
N GLY A 503 65.21 -15.34 -1.15
CA GLY A 503 64.99 -14.13 -0.33
C GLY A 503 63.67 -14.05 0.43
N ARG A 504 63.67 -14.60 1.65
CA ARG A 504 62.65 -14.52 2.69
C ARG A 504 62.37 -13.09 3.21
N ARG A 505 61.14 -12.93 3.78
CA ARG A 505 60.71 -12.04 4.91
C ARG A 505 60.56 -10.54 4.56
N ARG A 506 59.58 -9.76 5.05
CA ARG A 506 58.81 -9.69 6.33
C ARG A 506 57.53 -8.83 6.09
N ARG A 507 56.36 -9.24 6.59
CA ARG A 507 55.51 -8.54 7.60
C ARG A 507 55.47 -7.00 7.54
N THR A 508 54.30 -6.44 7.23
CA THR A 508 53.28 -5.97 8.21
C THR A 508 51.90 -6.12 7.59
#